data_AF-A0A195BLU2-F1
#
_entry.id   AF-A0A195BLU2-F1
#
_cell.length_a   1.000
_cell.length_b   1.000
_cell.length_c   1.000
_cell.angle_alpha   90.00
_cell.angle_beta   90.00
_cell.angle_gamma   90.00
#
_symmetry.space_group_name_H-M   'P 1'
#
loop_
_entity.id
_entity.type
_entity.pdbx_description
1 polymer ?
#
loop_
_entity_poly.entity_id
_entity_poly.type
_entity_poly.pdbx_seq_one_letter_code
_entity_poly.pdbx_strand_id
1 'polypeptide(L)'
;MYTQAATLLLFLFITLVNGSHYVQYVQSRTSTSGSCDSYTCGVNARCTMSLGRPVCSCLNLHMGDPLAQCVRVECLINDDCPYNKVCTNNRCVDPCVGLCGINANCLTRNHIGTCECISGYVGDPFSSCQIADPQAACKPSPCGVNTQCEVINEVPVCTCLPGYRGSPLTGCRHECESDIDCPHHLACSSSYKCENPCKCGENAECQVINHQAKCTCPKTWTGNPFVACRPECTTHSECPSNKPACLYQKCVNPCDGVCGVHADCNLRGITPVCSCPKHMTGNPFVSCRLFEPRDLCEPNPCGINAICTPGHDNTGKERPVCTCPTGYIGNALTSCQRGECFTDSECLDNRACIDFTCKNPCTGHECGPSAECTPRRHIAVCTCPQGTRGDALYTCNPIESKSVYNYGRAYRYRYY
;
A
#
# COMPACT_ATOMS: atom_id res chain seq x y z
N MET A 1 -37.93 34.13 10.19
CA MET A 1 -38.94 34.94 10.88
C MET A 1 -38.45 36.39 10.86
N TYR A 2 -38.80 37.13 9.82
CA TYR A 2 -38.49 38.55 9.67
C TYR A 2 -39.82 39.29 9.57
N THR A 3 -40.06 40.28 10.42
CA THR A 3 -41.12 41.27 10.23
C THR A 3 -40.59 42.67 10.49
N GLN A 4 -40.71 43.48 9.43
CA GLN A 4 -40.38 44.89 9.20
C GLN A 4 -41.14 45.83 10.17
N ALA A 5 -40.58 46.93 10.68
CA ALA A 5 -40.27 48.26 10.09
C ALA A 5 -41.49 49.15 9.74
N ALA A 6 -41.77 50.10 10.65
CA ALA A 6 -42.00 51.55 10.52
C ALA A 6 -42.70 52.23 9.29
N THR A 7 -43.65 53.11 9.66
CA THR A 7 -43.89 54.54 9.25
C THR A 7 -44.60 54.95 7.92
N LEU A 8 -45.60 55.85 8.10
CA LEU A 8 -46.00 57.11 7.37
C LEU A 8 -45.82 57.17 5.83
N LEU A 9 -46.66 57.74 4.94
CA LEU A 9 -47.66 58.84 4.91
C LEU A 9 -48.34 58.79 3.51
N LEU A 10 -49.58 59.29 3.37
CA LEU A 10 -50.02 60.32 2.40
C LEU A 10 -51.52 60.25 1.99
N PHE A 11 -52.17 61.40 2.25
CA PHE A 11 -53.27 62.10 1.57
C PHE A 11 -53.77 61.60 0.19
N LEU A 12 -55.11 61.62 -0.03
CA LEU A 12 -55.82 62.71 -0.77
C LEU A 12 -57.37 62.47 -0.90
N PHE A 13 -58.19 63.48 -0.51
CA PHE A 13 -59.39 64.08 -1.18
C PHE A 13 -60.71 63.24 -1.27
N ILE A 14 -61.97 63.69 -1.06
CA ILE A 14 -62.68 64.95 -1.40
C ILE A 14 -64.05 65.09 -0.63
N THR A 15 -64.33 66.35 -0.22
CA THR A 15 -65.59 67.12 0.01
C THR A 15 -66.91 66.51 0.52
N LEU A 16 -67.58 67.21 1.45
CA LEU A 16 -68.99 67.65 1.35
C LEU A 16 -69.29 68.87 2.27
N VAL A 17 -69.85 69.91 1.64
CA VAL A 17 -70.92 70.84 2.09
C VAL A 17 -70.71 71.73 3.33
N ASN A 18 -70.65 73.04 3.09
CA ASN A 18 -71.17 74.07 4.00
C ASN A 18 -71.96 75.11 3.21
N GLY A 19 -73.17 75.41 3.69
CA GLY A 19 -74.12 76.31 3.06
C GLY A 19 -74.11 77.74 3.62
N SER A 20 -75.13 78.46 3.14
CA SER A 20 -75.71 79.71 3.66
C SER A 20 -75.14 81.05 3.16
N HIS A 21 -75.69 81.46 2.01
CA HIS A 21 -76.54 82.65 1.78
C HIS A 21 -76.26 84.03 2.40
N TYR A 22 -76.54 85.02 1.52
CA TYR A 22 -76.97 86.42 1.74
C TYR A 22 -75.82 87.45 1.80
N VAL A 23 -75.80 88.61 1.13
CA VAL A 23 -76.79 89.47 0.42
C VAL A 23 -75.98 90.31 -0.61
N GLN A 24 -76.54 90.68 -1.77
CA GLN A 24 -76.68 92.11 -2.18
C GLN A 24 -77.29 92.29 -3.58
N TYR A 25 -78.23 93.24 -3.60
CA TYR A 25 -79.05 93.70 -4.72
C TYR A 25 -78.19 94.36 -5.81
N VAL A 26 -78.47 94.03 -7.07
CA VAL A 26 -78.26 94.96 -8.20
C VAL A 26 -79.46 94.85 -9.15
N GLN A 27 -80.30 95.88 -9.14
CA GLN A 27 -81.24 96.16 -10.22
C GLN A 27 -80.45 96.43 -11.51
N SER A 28 -80.87 95.89 -12.64
CA SER A 28 -80.74 96.64 -13.90
C SER A 28 -81.79 96.21 -14.92
N ARG A 29 -82.52 97.24 -15.34
CA ARG A 29 -83.56 97.23 -16.37
C ARG A 29 -82.96 97.03 -17.76
N THR A 30 -83.82 96.53 -18.63
CA THR A 30 -83.97 96.86 -20.07
C THR A 30 -82.82 96.59 -21.02
N SER A 31 -83.14 95.70 -21.96
CA SER A 31 -82.48 95.47 -23.24
C SER A 31 -82.20 96.75 -24.00
N THR A 32 -80.92 96.99 -24.29
CA THR A 32 -80.48 97.62 -25.53
C THR A 32 -79.60 96.60 -26.25
N SER A 33 -80.05 96.17 -27.42
CA SER A 33 -79.32 95.29 -28.33
C SER A 33 -78.07 96.02 -28.83
N GLY A 34 -76.95 95.86 -28.13
CA GLY A 34 -75.65 96.34 -28.59
C GLY A 34 -75.11 95.40 -29.68
N SER A 35 -75.01 95.90 -30.91
CA SER A 35 -74.27 95.24 -31.99
C SER A 35 -72.80 95.67 -31.95
N CYS A 36 -71.89 94.84 -32.47
CA CYS A 36 -70.48 95.22 -32.67
C CYS A 36 -70.32 96.42 -33.63
N ASP A 37 -71.37 96.84 -34.33
CA ASP A 37 -71.38 98.02 -35.20
C ASP A 37 -71.33 99.36 -34.42
N SER A 38 -71.78 99.38 -33.16
CA SER A 38 -71.75 100.58 -32.30
C SER A 38 -70.78 100.45 -31.12
N TYR A 39 -70.08 99.31 -30.98
CA TYR A 39 -69.19 99.01 -29.87
C TYR A 39 -67.75 98.84 -30.36
N THR A 40 -66.89 99.81 -30.08
CA THR A 40 -65.48 99.80 -30.51
C THR A 40 -64.59 99.14 -29.46
N CYS A 41 -63.90 98.07 -29.84
CA CYS A 41 -62.85 97.47 -29.00
C CYS A 41 -61.52 98.24 -29.09
N GLY A 42 -60.63 97.99 -28.14
CA GLY A 42 -59.27 98.54 -28.14
C GLY A 42 -58.45 98.12 -29.37
N VAL A 43 -57.32 98.80 -29.61
CA VAL A 43 -56.45 98.50 -30.77
C VAL A 43 -55.97 97.05 -30.72
N ASN A 44 -56.07 96.34 -31.85
CA ASN A 44 -55.79 94.90 -32.00
C ASN A 44 -56.70 93.96 -31.18
N ALA A 45 -57.90 94.42 -30.81
CA ALA A 45 -58.97 93.57 -30.30
C ALA A 45 -60.12 93.45 -31.33
N ARG A 46 -60.77 92.30 -31.38
CA ARG A 46 -61.97 92.05 -32.19
C ARG A 46 -63.20 91.99 -31.30
N CYS A 47 -64.29 92.56 -31.78
CA CYS A 47 -65.62 92.40 -31.18
C CYS A 47 -66.27 91.12 -31.71
N THR A 48 -66.78 90.28 -30.82
CA THR A 48 -67.60 89.11 -31.17
C THR A 48 -68.86 89.08 -30.34
N MET A 49 -69.97 88.59 -30.90
CA MET A 49 -71.23 88.44 -30.17
C MET A 49 -71.21 87.11 -29.41
N SER A 50 -71.20 87.16 -28.08
CA SER A 50 -71.31 85.98 -27.22
C SER A 50 -72.50 86.13 -26.28
N LEU A 51 -73.42 85.16 -26.28
CA LEU A 51 -74.65 85.18 -25.47
C LEU A 51 -75.47 86.48 -25.60
N GLY A 52 -75.56 87.04 -26.82
CA GLY A 52 -76.35 88.23 -27.11
C GLY A 52 -75.74 89.57 -26.66
N ARG A 53 -74.44 89.59 -26.29
CA ARG A 53 -73.70 90.82 -25.95
C ARG A 53 -72.37 90.93 -26.72
N PRO A 54 -71.91 92.15 -27.06
CA PRO A 54 -70.61 92.36 -27.68
C PRO A 54 -69.50 92.12 -26.64
N VAL A 55 -68.55 91.23 -26.96
CA VAL A 55 -67.38 90.90 -26.14
C VAL A 55 -66.12 91.16 -26.96
N CYS A 56 -65.23 92.02 -26.42
CA CYS A 56 -63.91 92.27 -27.00
C CYS A 56 -62.94 91.18 -26.58
N SER A 57 -62.20 90.62 -27.55
CA SER A 57 -61.10 89.69 -27.32
C SER A 57 -59.89 90.14 -28.14
N CYS A 58 -58.68 90.01 -27.59
CA CYS A 58 -57.47 90.29 -28.37
C CYS A 58 -57.40 89.39 -29.61
N LEU A 59 -56.86 89.91 -30.71
CA LEU A 59 -56.55 89.12 -31.90
C LEU A 59 -55.48 88.07 -31.59
N ASN A 60 -55.32 87.05 -32.45
CA ASN A 60 -54.29 86.02 -32.26
C ASN A 60 -52.90 86.66 -32.14
N LEU A 61 -52.04 86.12 -31.26
CA LEU A 61 -50.73 86.66 -30.89
C LEU A 61 -50.76 88.07 -30.30
N HIS A 62 -51.87 88.47 -29.68
CA HIS A 62 -51.96 89.71 -28.92
C HIS A 62 -52.48 89.43 -27.51
N MET A 63 -51.94 90.15 -26.52
CA MET A 63 -52.36 90.06 -25.12
C MET A 63 -52.54 91.45 -24.52
N GLY A 64 -53.25 91.54 -23.39
CA GLY A 64 -53.49 92.80 -22.68
C GLY A 64 -54.97 92.99 -22.43
N ASP A 65 -55.40 94.24 -22.28
CA ASP A 65 -56.79 94.59 -22.08
C ASP A 65 -57.51 94.78 -23.43
N PRO A 66 -58.48 93.92 -23.80
CA PRO A 66 -59.23 94.02 -25.05
C PRO A 66 -60.06 95.30 -25.21
N LEU A 67 -60.33 96.02 -24.12
CA LEU A 67 -61.09 97.28 -24.15
C LEU A 67 -60.18 98.50 -24.35
N ALA A 68 -58.94 98.44 -23.84
CA ALA A 68 -57.97 99.52 -23.97
C ALA A 68 -57.05 99.32 -25.19
N GLN A 69 -56.17 98.34 -25.14
CA GLN A 69 -55.20 98.03 -26.19
C GLN A 69 -54.62 96.63 -25.96
N CYS A 70 -54.60 95.83 -27.02
CA CYS A 70 -53.86 94.58 -27.06
C CYS A 70 -52.49 94.81 -27.72
N VAL A 71 -51.44 94.31 -27.07
CA VAL A 71 -50.06 94.38 -27.53
C VAL A 71 -49.67 93.07 -28.18
N ARG A 72 -48.95 93.15 -29.31
CA ARG A 72 -48.46 91.97 -30.01
C ARG A 72 -47.42 91.22 -29.16
N VAL A 73 -47.63 89.93 -28.99
CA VAL A 73 -46.71 88.99 -28.34
C VAL A 73 -46.15 88.01 -29.36
N GLU A 74 -45.09 87.30 -28.99
CA GLU A 74 -44.51 86.26 -29.86
C GLU A 74 -45.34 84.97 -29.80
N CYS A 75 -45.91 84.66 -28.64
CA CYS A 75 -46.73 83.46 -28.42
C CYS A 75 -47.73 83.65 -27.26
N LEU A 76 -48.80 82.86 -27.27
CA LEU A 76 -49.77 82.70 -26.19
C LEU A 76 -49.81 81.25 -25.69
N ILE A 77 -49.63 80.29 -26.59
CA ILE A 77 -49.51 78.85 -26.31
C ILE A 77 -48.24 78.28 -26.97
N ASN A 78 -47.84 77.08 -26.58
CA ASN A 78 -46.63 76.44 -27.11
C ASN A 78 -46.70 76.21 -28.62
N ASP A 79 -47.88 75.86 -29.14
CA ASP A 79 -48.11 75.61 -30.58
C ASP A 79 -47.96 76.87 -31.45
N ASP A 80 -47.92 78.07 -30.85
CA ASP A 80 -47.59 79.31 -31.55
C ASP A 80 -46.08 79.43 -31.85
N CYS A 81 -45.26 78.66 -31.15
CA CYS A 81 -43.82 78.64 -31.32
C CYS A 81 -43.39 77.57 -32.33
N PRO A 82 -42.18 77.68 -32.92
CA PRO A 82 -41.54 76.56 -33.61
C PRO A 82 -41.44 75.34 -32.69
N TYR A 83 -41.46 74.13 -33.26
CA TYR A 83 -41.46 72.86 -32.52
C TYR A 83 -40.32 72.71 -31.48
N ASN A 84 -39.21 73.41 -31.68
CA ASN A 84 -38.04 73.42 -30.81
C ASN A 84 -38.04 74.53 -29.74
N LYS A 85 -39.15 75.27 -29.56
CA LYS A 85 -39.26 76.39 -28.62
C LYS A 85 -40.55 76.30 -27.80
N VAL A 86 -40.55 76.81 -26.57
CA VAL A 86 -41.71 76.84 -25.68
C VAL A 86 -42.16 78.28 -25.45
N CYS A 87 -43.45 78.48 -25.21
CA CYS A 87 -43.98 79.79 -24.89
C CYS A 87 -43.83 80.09 -23.40
N THR A 88 -42.89 80.97 -23.05
CA THR A 88 -42.66 81.39 -21.66
C THR A 88 -42.63 82.90 -21.60
N ASN A 89 -43.46 83.50 -20.74
CA ASN A 89 -43.60 84.95 -20.61
C ASN A 89 -43.78 85.64 -21.97
N ASN A 90 -44.62 85.06 -22.82
CA ASN A 90 -45.00 85.60 -24.12
C ASN A 90 -43.87 85.70 -25.15
N ARG A 91 -42.78 84.94 -24.93
CA ARG A 91 -41.68 84.74 -25.88
C ARG A 91 -41.44 83.27 -26.15
N CYS A 92 -41.05 82.97 -27.39
CA CYS A 92 -40.65 81.62 -27.79
C CYS A 92 -39.17 81.42 -27.43
N VAL A 93 -38.96 80.78 -26.29
CA VAL A 93 -37.63 80.48 -25.75
C VAL A 93 -37.28 79.03 -26.00
N ASP A 94 -36.00 78.72 -26.12
CA ASP A 94 -35.54 77.34 -26.21
C ASP A 94 -35.67 76.68 -24.83
N PRO A 95 -36.47 75.60 -24.67
CA PRO A 95 -36.63 74.92 -23.39
C PRO A 95 -35.35 74.23 -22.89
N CYS A 96 -34.32 74.08 -23.73
CA CYS A 96 -33.06 73.42 -23.37
C CYS A 96 -32.07 74.31 -22.63
N VAL A 97 -32.25 75.63 -22.64
CA VAL A 97 -31.31 76.57 -22.00
C VAL A 97 -31.30 76.34 -20.49
N GLY A 98 -30.21 75.78 -19.97
CA GLY A 98 -29.99 75.51 -18.55
C GLY A 98 -30.74 74.30 -17.98
N LEU A 99 -31.34 73.46 -18.82
CA LEU A 99 -32.15 72.32 -18.38
C LEU A 99 -31.33 71.07 -18.03
N CYS A 100 -30.29 70.77 -18.81
CA CYS A 100 -29.54 69.51 -18.70
C CYS A 100 -28.19 69.68 -18.00
N GLY A 101 -27.76 68.59 -17.35
CA GLY A 101 -26.50 68.51 -16.64
C GLY A 101 -25.27 68.40 -17.55
N ILE A 102 -24.09 68.28 -16.94
CA ILE A 102 -22.82 68.11 -17.66
C ILE A 102 -22.83 66.77 -18.42
N ASN A 103 -22.34 66.76 -19.66
CA ASN A 103 -22.31 65.59 -20.56
C ASN A 103 -23.69 64.97 -20.88
N ALA A 104 -24.75 65.76 -20.78
CA ALA A 104 -26.09 65.42 -21.28
C ALA A 104 -26.41 66.21 -22.55
N ASN A 105 -27.12 65.58 -23.48
CA ASN A 105 -27.69 66.22 -24.65
C ASN A 105 -29.16 66.60 -24.35
N CYS A 106 -29.55 67.81 -24.76
CA CYS A 106 -30.94 68.24 -24.66
C CYS A 106 -31.66 68.04 -25.98
N LEU A 107 -32.80 67.36 -25.95
CA LEU A 107 -33.67 67.14 -27.10
C LEU A 107 -35.02 67.80 -26.84
N THR A 108 -35.42 68.71 -27.72
CA THR A 108 -36.76 69.30 -27.68
C THR A 108 -37.74 68.42 -28.44
N ARG A 109 -38.74 67.87 -27.75
CA ARG A 109 -39.85 67.11 -28.35
C ARG A 109 -41.16 67.75 -27.90
N ASN A 110 -42.01 68.16 -28.85
CA ASN A 110 -43.31 68.80 -28.62
C ASN A 110 -43.23 69.98 -27.63
N HIS A 111 -42.33 70.94 -27.88
CA HIS A 111 -42.11 72.11 -27.00
C HIS A 111 -41.59 71.77 -25.58
N ILE A 112 -41.20 70.52 -25.30
CA ILE A 112 -40.65 70.07 -24.02
C ILE A 112 -39.18 69.69 -24.20
N GLY A 113 -38.31 70.29 -23.40
CA GLY A 113 -36.90 69.88 -23.31
C GLY A 113 -36.79 68.58 -22.52
N THR A 114 -36.10 67.58 -23.07
CA THR A 114 -35.79 66.31 -22.41
C THR A 114 -34.28 66.11 -22.43
N CYS A 115 -33.71 65.66 -21.32
CA CYS A 115 -32.28 65.41 -21.20
C CYS A 115 -31.98 63.91 -21.35
N GLU A 116 -31.01 63.57 -22.18
CA GLU A 116 -30.48 62.21 -22.34
C GLU A 116 -28.95 62.27 -22.20
N CYS A 117 -28.31 61.30 -21.52
CA CYS A 117 -26.85 61.26 -21.46
C CYS A 117 -26.26 61.05 -22.86
N ILE A 118 -25.12 61.67 -23.14
CA ILE A 118 -24.39 61.43 -24.40
C ILE A 118 -23.99 59.95 -24.48
N SER A 119 -24.00 59.36 -25.68
CA SER A 119 -23.60 57.97 -25.90
C SER A 119 -22.25 57.66 -25.23
N GLY A 120 -22.20 56.60 -24.43
CA GLY A 120 -21.02 56.24 -23.63
C GLY A 120 -20.96 56.88 -22.24
N TYR A 121 -21.96 57.68 -21.86
CA TYR A 121 -22.12 58.24 -20.53
C TYR A 121 -23.39 57.68 -19.84
N VAL A 122 -23.33 57.53 -18.53
CA VAL A 122 -24.43 57.05 -17.66
C VAL A 122 -24.57 57.98 -16.45
N GLY A 123 -25.75 58.04 -15.86
CA GLY A 123 -26.04 58.90 -14.70
C GLY A 123 -27.41 59.55 -14.81
N ASP A 124 -27.58 60.69 -14.14
CA ASP A 124 -28.79 61.51 -14.24
C ASP A 124 -28.59 62.62 -15.28
N PRO A 125 -29.30 62.59 -16.42
CA PRO A 125 -29.19 63.60 -17.47
C PRO A 125 -29.52 65.03 -17.05
N PHE A 126 -30.31 65.22 -15.99
CA PHE A 126 -30.65 66.57 -15.48
C PHE A 126 -29.56 67.14 -14.58
N SER A 127 -28.76 66.29 -13.94
CA SER A 127 -27.72 66.70 -12.99
C SER A 127 -26.32 66.63 -13.59
N SER A 128 -25.87 65.43 -13.98
CA SER A 128 -24.55 65.17 -14.59
C SER A 128 -24.45 63.71 -15.03
N CYS A 129 -23.90 63.49 -16.23
CA CYS A 129 -23.56 62.19 -16.75
C CYS A 129 -22.04 61.96 -16.68
N GLN A 130 -21.64 60.73 -16.34
CA GLN A 130 -20.25 60.31 -16.24
C GLN A 130 -19.95 59.22 -17.27
N ILE A 131 -18.69 59.08 -17.67
CA ILE A 131 -18.28 58.03 -18.60
C ILE A 131 -18.68 56.68 -18.02
N ALA A 132 -19.38 55.86 -18.81
CA ALA A 132 -19.77 54.52 -18.41
C ALA A 132 -18.51 53.68 -18.18
N ASP A 133 -18.18 53.39 -16.91
CA ASP A 133 -17.09 52.47 -16.56
C ASP A 133 -17.53 51.05 -16.94
N PRO A 134 -16.89 50.39 -17.93
CA PRO A 134 -17.22 49.02 -18.30
C PRO A 134 -17.02 48.03 -17.13
N GLN A 135 -16.26 48.40 -16.10
CA GLN A 135 -16.05 47.62 -14.88
C GLN A 135 -16.97 47.98 -13.72
N ALA A 136 -17.97 48.84 -13.91
CA ALA A 136 -18.92 49.21 -12.86
C ALA A 136 -19.60 47.98 -12.24
N ALA A 137 -19.86 46.94 -13.03
CA ALA A 137 -20.44 45.67 -12.57
C ALA A 137 -19.56 44.91 -11.54
N CYS A 138 -18.26 45.21 -11.48
CA CYS A 138 -17.32 44.64 -10.51
C CYS A 138 -16.95 45.63 -9.38
N LYS A 139 -17.65 46.77 -9.24
CA LYS A 139 -17.33 47.81 -8.24
C LYS A 139 -18.59 48.27 -7.49
N PRO A 140 -18.79 47.86 -6.21
CA PRO A 140 -17.98 46.90 -5.47
C PRO A 140 -18.13 45.48 -6.03
N SER A 141 -17.13 44.62 -5.82
CA SER A 141 -17.15 43.27 -6.40
C SER A 141 -18.36 42.47 -5.90
N PRO A 142 -19.19 41.92 -6.80
CA PRO A 142 -20.28 41.01 -6.42
C PRO A 142 -19.78 39.58 -6.13
N CYS A 143 -18.48 39.31 -6.36
CA CYS A 143 -17.86 38.01 -6.16
C CYS A 143 -17.39 37.82 -4.73
N GLY A 144 -17.33 36.56 -4.27
CA GLY A 144 -16.87 36.22 -2.92
C GLY A 144 -15.36 36.40 -2.74
N VAL A 145 -14.86 36.15 -1.52
CA VAL A 145 -13.42 36.29 -1.22
C VAL A 145 -12.54 35.34 -2.06
N ASN A 146 -11.30 35.75 -2.33
CA ASN A 146 -10.32 35.00 -3.13
C ASN A 146 -10.79 34.64 -4.56
N THR A 147 -11.50 35.57 -5.18
CA THR A 147 -12.00 35.45 -6.54
C THR A 147 -11.55 36.62 -7.40
N GLN A 148 -11.63 36.43 -8.72
CA GLN A 148 -11.45 37.47 -9.72
C GLN A 148 -12.81 37.75 -10.38
N CYS A 149 -13.14 39.04 -10.52
CA CYS A 149 -14.33 39.50 -11.22
C CYS A 149 -13.94 39.99 -12.62
N GLU A 150 -14.52 39.40 -13.65
CA GLU A 150 -14.37 39.82 -15.04
C GLU A 150 -15.74 40.15 -15.63
N VAL A 151 -15.83 41.26 -16.38
CA VAL A 151 -17.08 41.64 -17.04
C VAL A 151 -17.10 41.01 -18.43
N ILE A 152 -18.03 40.07 -18.65
CA ILE A 152 -18.22 39.38 -19.94
C ILE A 152 -19.66 39.68 -20.39
N ASN A 153 -19.81 40.35 -21.54
CA ASN A 153 -21.12 40.79 -22.07
C ASN A 153 -21.93 41.60 -21.05
N GLU A 154 -21.31 42.60 -20.42
CA GLU A 154 -21.93 43.47 -19.39
C GLU A 154 -22.37 42.75 -18.09
N VAL A 155 -22.07 41.46 -17.95
CA VAL A 155 -22.37 40.66 -16.74
C VAL A 155 -21.09 40.37 -15.97
N PRO A 156 -21.08 40.52 -14.62
CA PRO A 156 -19.93 40.13 -13.82
C PRO A 156 -19.84 38.60 -13.72
N VAL A 157 -18.69 38.05 -14.10
CA VAL A 157 -18.35 36.64 -14.00
C VAL A 157 -17.27 36.48 -12.95
N CYS A 158 -17.53 35.60 -11.98
CA CYS A 158 -16.64 35.34 -10.86
C CYS A 158 -15.88 34.02 -11.07
N THR A 159 -14.56 34.04 -10.93
CA THR A 159 -13.70 32.85 -10.98
C THR A 159 -12.82 32.77 -9.73
N CYS A 160 -12.52 31.57 -9.23
CA CYS A 160 -11.57 31.43 -8.12
C CYS A 160 -10.17 31.81 -8.58
N LEU A 161 -9.39 32.46 -7.71
CA LEU A 161 -7.97 32.67 -7.96
C LEU A 161 -7.23 31.32 -8.09
N PRO A 162 -6.10 31.25 -8.82
CA PRO A 162 -5.31 30.02 -8.94
C PRO A 162 -4.96 29.44 -7.56
N GLY A 163 -5.19 28.14 -7.38
CA GLY A 163 -4.96 27.44 -6.11
C GLY A 163 -6.17 27.43 -5.15
N TYR A 164 -7.18 28.26 -5.40
CA TYR A 164 -8.42 28.28 -4.63
C TYR A 164 -9.50 27.42 -5.29
N ARG A 165 -10.38 26.83 -4.47
CA ARG A 165 -11.51 26.00 -4.88
C ARG A 165 -12.75 26.38 -4.09
N GLY A 166 -13.92 26.07 -4.65
CA GLY A 166 -15.21 26.38 -4.04
C GLY A 166 -16.13 27.12 -5.01
N SER A 167 -17.07 27.88 -4.45
CA SER A 167 -18.02 28.66 -5.23
C SER A 167 -17.52 30.11 -5.36
N PRO A 168 -17.25 30.60 -6.59
CA PRO A 168 -16.80 31.98 -6.78
C PRO A 168 -17.79 33.06 -6.31
N LEU A 169 -19.08 32.71 -6.16
CA LEU A 169 -20.08 33.66 -5.67
C LEU A 169 -20.01 33.83 -4.14
N THR A 170 -19.79 32.75 -3.40
CA THR A 170 -19.71 32.80 -1.92
C THR A 170 -18.28 33.05 -1.42
N GLY A 171 -17.28 32.70 -2.23
CA GLY A 171 -15.87 32.79 -1.91
C GLY A 171 -15.17 31.44 -2.06
N CYS A 172 -13.91 31.50 -2.43
CA CYS A 172 -13.07 30.34 -2.61
C CYS A 172 -12.07 30.23 -1.45
N ARG A 173 -11.66 29.00 -1.13
CA ARG A 173 -10.64 28.68 -0.12
C ARG A 173 -9.63 27.71 -0.72
N HIS A 174 -8.48 27.52 -0.08
CA HIS A 174 -7.59 26.45 -0.49
C HIS A 174 -8.22 25.07 -0.25
N GLU A 175 -7.56 24.01 -0.74
CA GLU A 175 -8.01 22.64 -0.48
C GLU A 175 -7.97 22.31 1.02
N CYS A 176 -6.91 22.76 1.70
CA CYS A 176 -6.73 22.70 3.16
C CYS A 176 -6.01 23.96 3.67
N GLU A 177 -6.28 24.36 4.91
CA GLU A 177 -5.46 25.33 5.65
C GLU A 177 -4.67 24.63 6.77
N SER A 178 -5.15 23.46 7.19
CA SER A 178 -4.54 22.64 8.22
C SER A 178 -4.85 21.15 8.00
N ASP A 179 -4.15 20.29 8.72
CA ASP A 179 -4.30 18.83 8.60
C ASP A 179 -5.73 18.35 8.83
N ILE A 180 -6.50 19.02 9.69
CA ILE A 180 -7.88 18.64 10.02
C ILE A 180 -8.86 18.83 8.84
N ASP A 181 -8.48 19.63 7.85
CA ASP A 181 -9.26 19.81 6.61
C ASP A 181 -9.11 18.62 5.66
N CYS A 182 -8.09 17.79 5.88
CA CYS A 182 -7.79 16.63 5.06
C CYS A 182 -8.42 15.34 5.64
N PRO A 183 -8.70 14.33 4.80
CA PRO A 183 -8.99 12.98 5.27
C PRO A 183 -7.89 12.44 6.20
N HIS A 184 -8.23 11.54 7.14
CA HIS A 184 -7.29 11.00 8.14
C HIS A 184 -5.99 10.37 7.61
N HIS A 185 -5.95 10.01 6.32
CA HIS A 185 -4.79 9.39 5.67
C HIS A 185 -3.95 10.38 4.84
N LEU A 186 -4.27 11.68 4.86
CA LEU A 186 -3.60 12.75 4.13
C LEU A 186 -3.22 13.88 5.09
N ALA A 187 -2.30 14.74 4.71
CA ALA A 187 -1.85 15.90 5.49
C ALA A 187 -1.89 17.15 4.61
N CYS A 188 -2.03 18.32 5.24
CA CYS A 188 -1.99 19.57 4.50
C CYS A 188 -0.55 19.93 4.18
N SER A 189 -0.23 19.97 2.88
CA SER A 189 1.10 20.36 2.42
C SER A 189 1.29 21.87 2.47
N SER A 190 2.54 22.33 2.39
CA SER A 190 2.88 23.75 2.30
C SER A 190 2.33 24.46 1.06
N SER A 191 1.82 23.70 0.09
CA SER A 191 1.13 24.20 -1.11
C SER A 191 -0.40 24.22 -0.97
N TYR A 192 -0.92 24.05 0.25
CA TYR A 192 -2.34 24.01 0.58
C TYR A 192 -3.12 22.92 -0.14
N LYS A 193 -2.51 21.74 -0.28
CA LYS A 193 -3.11 20.54 -0.87
C LYS A 193 -3.05 19.38 0.11
N CYS A 194 -4.09 18.54 0.12
CA CYS A 194 -4.07 17.32 0.90
C CYS A 194 -3.23 16.26 0.18
N GLU A 195 -2.05 16.01 0.71
CA GLU A 195 -1.09 15.06 0.14
C GLU A 195 -0.82 13.92 1.11
N ASN A 196 -0.41 12.77 0.59
CA ASN A 196 -0.03 11.66 1.44
C ASN A 196 1.32 11.97 2.12
N PRO A 197 1.38 12.06 3.47
CA PRO A 197 2.61 12.39 4.19
C PRO A 197 3.65 11.25 4.14
N CYS A 198 3.29 10.05 3.68
CA CYS A 198 4.16 8.89 3.59
C CYS A 198 5.30 9.09 2.58
N LYS A 199 6.41 9.63 3.08
CA LYS A 199 7.71 9.72 2.42
C LYS A 199 8.75 8.88 3.19
N CYS A 200 8.41 7.62 3.45
CA CYS A 200 9.29 6.70 4.16
C CYS A 200 10.43 6.18 3.26
N GLY A 201 11.48 5.67 3.89
CA GLY A 201 12.63 5.06 3.21
C GLY A 201 12.27 3.76 2.49
N GLU A 202 13.21 3.25 1.69
CA GLU A 202 13.01 2.00 0.95
C GLU A 202 12.69 0.83 1.90
N ASN A 203 11.72 0.00 1.52
CA ASN A 203 11.25 -1.17 2.29
C ASN A 203 10.70 -0.84 3.70
N ALA A 204 10.42 0.42 4.02
CA ALA A 204 9.75 0.80 5.26
C ALA A 204 8.23 0.75 5.10
N GLU A 205 7.54 0.33 6.14
CA GLU A 205 6.09 0.41 6.24
C GLU A 205 5.68 1.80 6.73
N CYS A 206 4.74 2.42 6.02
CA CYS A 206 4.19 3.72 6.42
C CYS A 206 2.78 3.56 6.99
N GLN A 207 2.55 4.16 8.15
CA GLN A 207 1.22 4.39 8.69
C GLN A 207 1.00 5.88 8.91
N VAL A 208 -0.15 6.40 8.49
CA VAL A 208 -0.51 7.79 8.78
C VAL A 208 -1.22 7.83 10.14
N ILE A 209 -0.59 8.47 11.12
CA ILE A 209 -1.15 8.66 12.46
C ILE A 209 -1.19 10.15 12.73
N ASN A 210 -2.38 10.69 13.01
CA ASN A 210 -2.61 12.13 13.24
C ASN A 210 -2.05 12.98 12.09
N HIS A 211 -2.36 12.60 10.83
CA HIS A 211 -1.88 13.28 9.62
C HIS A 211 -0.35 13.30 9.45
N GLN A 212 0.40 12.51 10.23
CA GLN A 212 1.85 12.41 10.13
C GLN A 212 2.26 11.00 9.71
N ALA A 213 3.33 10.92 8.93
CA ALA A 213 3.92 9.64 8.56
C ALA A 213 4.66 9.03 9.76
N LYS A 214 4.22 7.85 10.18
CA LYS A 214 4.94 6.95 11.06
C LYS A 214 5.58 5.85 10.21
N CYS A 215 6.88 5.96 10.00
CA CYS A 215 7.67 4.98 9.27
C CYS A 215 8.25 3.94 10.24
N THR A 216 8.08 2.66 9.94
CA THR A 216 8.66 1.55 10.71
C THR A 216 9.25 0.50 9.80
N CYS A 217 10.32 -0.17 10.23
CA CYS A 217 10.80 -1.35 9.51
C CYS A 217 9.87 -2.54 9.77
N PRO A 218 9.64 -3.41 8.76
CA PRO A 218 8.94 -4.66 8.94
C PRO A 218 9.52 -5.50 10.08
N LYS A 219 8.71 -6.40 10.65
CA LYS A 219 9.17 -7.31 11.71
C LYS A 219 10.40 -8.10 11.19
N THR A 220 11.47 -8.14 12.01
CA THR A 220 12.80 -8.72 11.72
C THR A 220 13.73 -7.93 10.80
N TRP A 221 13.29 -6.81 10.23
CA TRP A 221 14.15 -5.93 9.45
C TRP A 221 14.77 -4.86 10.36
N THR A 222 15.95 -4.37 9.98
CA THR A 222 16.73 -3.37 10.72
C THR A 222 17.13 -2.22 9.80
N GLY A 223 17.45 -1.07 10.38
CA GLY A 223 17.83 0.13 9.62
C GLY A 223 17.10 1.38 10.09
N ASN A 224 17.16 2.43 9.29
CA ASN A 224 16.42 3.67 9.54
C ASN A 224 15.18 3.69 8.64
N PRO A 225 13.95 3.65 9.20
CA PRO A 225 12.71 3.65 8.42
C PRO A 225 12.50 4.88 7.52
N PHE A 226 13.23 5.98 7.74
CA PHE A 226 13.18 7.17 6.90
C PHE A 226 14.23 7.15 5.77
N VAL A 227 15.16 6.19 5.78
CA VAL A 227 16.21 6.05 4.75
C VAL A 227 16.04 4.73 4.00
N ALA A 228 16.22 3.61 4.70
CA ALA A 228 16.03 2.27 4.18
C ALA A 228 15.97 1.25 5.32
N CYS A 229 15.11 0.26 5.16
CA CYS A 229 15.09 -0.96 5.96
C CYS A 229 15.75 -2.09 5.17
N ARG A 230 16.52 -2.93 5.87
CA ARG A 230 17.14 -4.13 5.31
C ARG A 230 16.93 -5.34 6.22
N PRO A 231 16.87 -6.55 5.67
CA PRO A 231 16.87 -7.77 6.47
C PRO A 231 18.18 -7.94 7.25
N GLU A 232 18.23 -8.92 8.16
CA GLU A 232 19.47 -9.27 8.86
C GLU A 232 20.57 -9.72 7.87
N CYS A 233 20.15 -10.39 6.79
CA CYS A 233 21.04 -10.80 5.70
C CYS A 233 20.29 -10.94 4.38
N THR A 234 20.99 -10.74 3.26
CA THR A 234 20.54 -11.17 1.93
C THR A 234 21.39 -12.31 1.35
N THR A 235 22.63 -12.40 1.80
CA THR A 235 23.63 -13.40 1.39
C THR A 235 24.27 -14.05 2.61
N HIS A 236 24.83 -15.26 2.45
CA HIS A 236 25.51 -15.96 3.55
C HIS A 236 26.75 -15.21 4.08
N SER A 237 27.41 -14.41 3.23
CA SER A 237 28.59 -13.62 3.60
C SER A 237 28.31 -12.47 4.58
N GLU A 238 27.07 -12.02 4.69
CA GLU A 238 26.68 -10.97 5.63
C GLU A 238 26.54 -11.49 7.07
N CYS A 239 26.48 -12.82 7.24
CA CYS A 239 26.25 -13.43 8.52
C CYS A 239 27.53 -13.64 9.33
N PRO A 240 27.46 -13.54 10.67
CA PRO A 240 28.60 -13.80 11.54
C PRO A 240 28.95 -15.30 11.58
N SER A 241 30.19 -15.61 11.97
CA SER A 241 30.72 -16.98 11.96
C SER A 241 29.95 -18.00 12.80
N ASN A 242 29.24 -17.55 13.84
CA ASN A 242 28.41 -18.42 14.67
C ASN A 242 27.03 -18.75 14.06
N LYS A 243 26.61 -18.04 13.01
CA LYS A 243 25.34 -18.24 12.30
C LYS A 243 25.51 -18.04 10.79
N PRO A 244 26.36 -18.84 10.13
CA PRO A 244 26.93 -18.48 8.83
C PRO A 244 25.96 -18.58 7.65
N ALA A 245 24.74 -19.08 7.84
CA ALA A 245 23.78 -19.22 6.76
C ALA A 245 22.65 -18.19 6.87
N CYS A 246 22.54 -17.35 5.85
CA CYS A 246 21.31 -16.61 5.59
C CYS A 246 20.18 -17.53 5.07
N LEU A 247 19.17 -17.81 5.90
CA LEU A 247 17.96 -18.53 5.52
C LEU A 247 16.74 -17.70 5.90
N TYR A 248 15.85 -17.47 4.93
CA TYR A 248 14.65 -16.63 5.10
C TYR A 248 14.98 -15.25 5.71
N GLN A 249 16.02 -14.59 5.17
CA GLN A 249 16.45 -13.24 5.59
C GLN A 249 16.96 -13.14 7.04
N LYS A 250 17.28 -14.28 7.66
CA LYS A 250 17.79 -14.38 9.02
C LYS A 250 19.09 -15.16 9.05
N CYS A 251 20.05 -14.71 9.84
CA CYS A 251 21.27 -15.48 10.06
C CYS A 251 20.97 -16.63 11.03
N VAL A 252 21.20 -17.85 10.58
CA VAL A 252 20.98 -19.07 11.35
C VAL A 252 22.22 -19.95 11.32
N ASN A 253 22.37 -20.76 12.37
CA ASN A 253 23.36 -21.82 12.40
C ASN A 253 22.77 -23.09 11.78
N PRO A 254 23.27 -23.58 10.63
CA PRO A 254 22.74 -24.79 10.00
C PRO A 254 22.89 -26.05 10.87
N CYS A 255 23.72 -26.02 11.91
CA CYS A 255 23.89 -27.13 12.84
C CYS A 255 22.78 -27.23 13.89
N ASP A 256 22.00 -26.17 14.12
CA ASP A 256 20.98 -26.15 15.17
C ASP A 256 19.87 -27.15 14.82
N GLY A 257 19.77 -28.24 15.59
CA GLY A 257 18.70 -29.24 15.48
C GLY A 257 18.83 -30.23 14.32
N VAL A 258 19.96 -30.25 13.60
CA VAL A 258 20.18 -31.17 12.46
C VAL A 258 20.86 -32.47 12.84
N CYS A 259 21.83 -32.42 13.76
CA CYS A 259 22.56 -33.60 14.20
C CYS A 259 21.91 -34.25 15.42
N GLY A 260 22.09 -35.57 15.52
CA GLY A 260 21.58 -36.38 16.62
C GLY A 260 22.26 -36.08 17.95
N VAL A 261 21.75 -36.67 19.03
CA VAL A 261 22.31 -36.48 20.37
C VAL A 261 23.75 -36.99 20.42
N HIS A 262 24.66 -36.19 20.98
CA HIS A 262 26.11 -36.45 21.07
C HIS A 262 26.84 -36.58 19.71
N ALA A 263 26.27 -36.10 18.61
CA ALA A 263 26.96 -36.00 17.34
C ALA A 263 27.68 -34.64 17.22
N ASP A 264 28.86 -34.65 16.61
CA ASP A 264 29.55 -33.42 16.20
C ASP A 264 28.92 -32.90 14.91
N CYS A 265 28.64 -31.60 14.86
CA CYS A 265 28.22 -30.93 13.64
C CYS A 265 29.34 -30.03 13.10
N ASN A 266 29.79 -30.32 11.88
CA ASN A 266 30.75 -29.49 11.16
C ASN A 266 30.15 -29.02 9.85
N LEU A 267 30.44 -27.77 9.46
CA LEU A 267 29.93 -27.21 8.22
C LEU A 267 30.90 -27.49 7.06
N ARG A 268 30.36 -27.99 5.93
CA ARG A 268 31.02 -27.93 4.62
C ARG A 268 30.33 -26.82 3.81
N GLY A 269 30.91 -25.62 3.83
CA GLY A 269 30.24 -24.41 3.36
C GLY A 269 29.10 -24.04 4.30
N ILE A 270 27.86 -24.12 3.82
CA ILE A 270 26.63 -23.95 4.62
C ILE A 270 25.93 -25.28 4.92
N THR A 271 26.46 -26.41 4.42
CA THR A 271 25.84 -27.72 4.58
C THR A 271 26.31 -28.36 5.89
N PRO A 272 25.40 -28.69 6.82
CA PRO A 272 25.75 -29.40 8.05
C PRO A 272 26.15 -30.84 7.74
N VAL A 273 27.27 -31.28 8.31
CA VAL A 273 27.76 -32.65 8.25
C VAL A 273 27.85 -33.18 9.67
N CYS A 274 27.06 -34.20 9.96
CA CYS A 274 27.00 -34.84 11.26
C CYS A 274 27.94 -36.06 11.30
N SER A 275 28.72 -36.18 12.36
CA SER A 275 29.61 -37.33 12.59
C SER A 275 29.64 -37.69 14.06
N CYS A 276 29.84 -38.97 14.39
CA CYS A 276 30.09 -39.34 15.78
C CYS A 276 31.52 -38.95 16.20
N PRO A 277 31.69 -38.35 17.39
CA PRO A 277 33.01 -38.04 17.95
C PRO A 277 33.89 -39.28 18.08
N LYS A 278 35.19 -39.07 18.36
CA LYS A 278 36.12 -40.18 18.64
C LYS A 278 35.60 -41.03 19.80
N HIS A 279 35.72 -42.36 19.65
CA HIS A 279 35.25 -43.37 20.62
C HIS A 279 33.72 -43.48 20.76
N MET A 280 32.97 -42.97 19.78
CA MET A 280 31.52 -43.15 19.68
C MET A 280 31.14 -43.81 18.36
N THR A 281 30.00 -44.51 18.35
CA THR A 281 29.40 -45.15 17.18
C THR A 281 27.88 -44.93 17.17
N GLY A 282 27.22 -45.31 16.08
CA GLY A 282 25.78 -45.15 15.89
C GLY A 282 25.44 -44.29 14.67
N ASN A 283 24.22 -43.77 14.64
CA ASN A 283 23.75 -42.91 13.55
C ASN A 283 23.90 -41.43 13.95
N PRO A 284 24.78 -40.66 13.29
CA PRO A 284 25.05 -39.27 13.67
C PRO A 284 23.87 -38.31 13.48
N PHE A 285 22.80 -38.73 12.78
CA PHE A 285 21.56 -37.96 12.65
C PHE A 285 20.51 -38.32 13.72
N VAL A 286 20.70 -39.42 14.46
CA VAL A 286 19.77 -39.89 15.49
C VAL A 286 20.41 -39.76 16.87
N SER A 287 21.46 -40.53 17.12
CA SER A 287 22.22 -40.49 18.35
C SER A 287 23.54 -41.24 18.16
N CYS A 288 24.60 -40.67 18.72
CA CYS A 288 25.86 -41.36 18.95
C CYS A 288 25.87 -41.93 20.38
N ARG A 289 26.43 -43.13 20.53
CA ARG A 289 26.69 -43.76 21.83
C ARG A 289 28.16 -44.15 21.92
N LEU A 290 28.64 -44.41 23.14
CA LEU A 290 29.99 -44.91 23.33
C LEU A 290 30.19 -46.22 22.55
N PHE A 291 31.40 -46.35 21.99
CA PHE A 291 31.83 -47.59 21.36
C PHE A 291 31.93 -48.69 22.43
N GLU A 292 31.28 -49.81 22.17
CA GLU A 292 31.32 -50.99 23.02
C GLU A 292 32.02 -52.14 22.31
N PRO A 293 32.64 -53.10 23.04
CA PRO A 293 33.37 -54.21 22.41
C PRO A 293 32.56 -55.00 21.38
N ARG A 294 31.23 -55.10 21.55
CA ARG A 294 30.34 -55.76 20.57
C ARG A 294 30.33 -55.09 19.19
N ASP A 295 30.59 -53.79 19.14
CA ASP A 295 30.56 -53.00 17.90
C ASP A 295 31.74 -53.38 16.97
N LEU A 296 32.79 -54.04 17.49
CA LEU A 296 33.85 -54.63 16.68
C LEU A 296 33.33 -55.70 15.71
N CYS A 297 32.20 -56.32 16.04
CA CYS A 297 31.60 -57.41 15.29
C CYS A 297 30.33 -57.00 14.53
N GLU A 298 29.99 -55.71 14.46
CA GLU A 298 28.80 -55.21 13.77
C GLU A 298 29.14 -54.05 12.80
N PRO A 299 28.95 -54.23 11.47
CA PRO A 299 28.59 -55.48 10.80
C PRO A 299 29.71 -56.52 10.93
N ASN A 300 29.37 -57.81 10.84
CA ASN A 300 30.35 -58.89 11.01
C ASN A 300 31.50 -58.74 10.00
N PRO A 301 32.74 -58.45 10.47
CA PRO A 301 33.89 -58.25 9.59
C PRO A 301 34.53 -59.57 9.16
N CYS A 302 34.08 -60.70 9.71
CA CYS A 302 34.62 -62.02 9.41
C CYS A 302 34.05 -62.59 8.11
N GLY A 303 34.74 -63.61 7.59
CA GLY A 303 34.34 -64.32 6.37
C GLY A 303 33.00 -65.04 6.50
N ILE A 304 32.50 -65.55 5.38
CA ILE A 304 31.21 -66.27 5.35
C ILE A 304 31.26 -67.46 6.32
N ASN A 305 30.21 -67.64 7.12
CA ASN A 305 30.07 -68.67 8.17
C ASN A 305 31.11 -68.61 9.31
N ALA A 306 31.87 -67.53 9.44
CA ALA A 306 32.75 -67.32 10.58
C ALA A 306 32.02 -66.62 11.75
N ILE A 307 32.41 -66.97 12.97
CA ILE A 307 31.95 -66.33 14.19
C ILE A 307 32.92 -65.20 14.55
N CYS A 308 32.38 -64.01 14.78
CA CYS A 308 33.13 -62.88 15.32
C CYS A 308 32.93 -62.78 16.84
N THR A 309 34.03 -62.63 17.57
CA THR A 309 34.04 -62.29 19.00
C THR A 309 34.92 -61.07 19.27
N PRO A 310 34.55 -60.16 20.18
CA PRO A 310 35.44 -59.10 20.63
C PRO A 310 36.71 -59.68 21.26
N GLY A 311 37.88 -59.17 20.89
CA GLY A 311 39.14 -59.60 21.48
C GLY A 311 40.24 -58.54 21.33
N HIS A 312 41.50 -58.95 21.47
CA HIS A 312 42.64 -58.05 21.43
C HIS A 312 43.73 -58.55 20.49
N ASP A 313 44.57 -57.61 20.05
CA ASP A 313 45.78 -57.88 19.32
C ASP A 313 46.98 -58.19 20.21
N ASN A 314 48.09 -58.61 19.58
CA ASN A 314 49.31 -58.96 20.30
C ASN A 314 49.93 -57.73 20.99
N THR A 315 49.42 -56.52 20.70
CA THR A 315 49.79 -55.26 21.34
C THR A 315 48.78 -54.82 22.42
N GLY A 316 47.70 -55.59 22.63
CA GLY A 316 46.63 -55.31 23.58
C GLY A 316 45.50 -54.44 23.03
N LYS A 317 45.53 -54.04 21.76
CA LYS A 317 44.50 -53.19 21.15
C LYS A 317 43.26 -54.02 20.79
N GLU A 318 42.08 -53.49 21.08
CA GLU A 318 40.80 -54.14 20.75
C GLU A 318 40.68 -54.41 19.24
N ARG A 319 40.33 -55.65 18.87
CA ARG A 319 40.10 -56.08 17.49
C ARG A 319 39.01 -57.18 17.43
N PRO A 320 38.27 -57.28 16.32
CA PRO A 320 37.44 -58.46 16.08
C PRO A 320 38.31 -59.70 15.91
N VAL A 321 37.90 -60.81 16.54
CA VAL A 321 38.53 -62.12 16.40
C VAL A 321 37.58 -63.02 15.64
N CYS A 322 38.03 -63.51 14.48
CA CYS A 322 37.27 -64.38 13.61
C CYS A 322 37.69 -65.84 13.82
N THR A 323 36.72 -66.70 14.11
CA THR A 323 36.94 -68.15 14.27
C THR A 323 35.94 -68.94 13.45
N CYS A 324 36.35 -70.12 12.95
CA CYS A 324 35.39 -71.04 12.35
C CYS A 324 34.63 -71.75 13.47
N PRO A 325 33.29 -71.86 13.37
CA PRO A 325 32.52 -72.67 14.30
C PRO A 325 33.00 -74.13 14.28
N THR A 326 32.73 -74.85 15.37
CA THR A 326 33.07 -76.28 15.49
C THR A 326 32.55 -77.07 14.28
N GLY A 327 33.43 -77.87 13.66
CA GLY A 327 33.13 -78.62 12.44
C GLY A 327 33.23 -77.85 11.13
N TYR A 328 33.71 -76.60 11.18
CA TYR A 328 34.07 -75.84 9.99
C TYR A 328 35.58 -75.60 9.95
N ILE A 329 36.16 -75.68 8.75
CA ILE A 329 37.57 -75.45 8.46
C ILE A 329 37.71 -74.34 7.41
N GLY A 330 38.91 -73.77 7.31
CA GLY A 330 39.22 -72.70 6.35
C GLY A 330 39.78 -71.47 7.04
N ASN A 331 39.71 -70.33 6.34
CA ASN A 331 40.19 -69.06 6.87
C ASN A 331 39.00 -68.22 7.32
N ALA A 332 38.89 -68.01 8.63
CA ALA A 332 37.79 -67.28 9.24
C ALA A 332 37.65 -65.81 8.79
N LEU A 333 38.66 -65.22 8.13
CA LEU A 333 38.57 -63.89 7.51
C LEU A 333 37.95 -63.91 6.10
N THR A 334 38.00 -65.04 5.40
CA THR A 334 37.50 -65.15 4.02
C THR A 334 36.26 -66.03 3.94
N SER A 335 36.33 -67.27 4.42
CA SER A 335 35.21 -68.20 4.45
C SER A 335 35.54 -69.44 5.29
N CYS A 336 34.59 -69.84 6.12
CA CYS A 336 34.56 -71.12 6.81
C CYS A 336 33.66 -72.08 6.03
N GLN A 337 34.18 -73.26 5.73
CA GLN A 337 33.46 -74.34 5.05
C GLN A 337 33.28 -75.51 6.00
N ARG A 338 32.18 -76.26 5.84
CA ARG A 338 31.97 -77.48 6.63
C ARG A 338 33.15 -78.43 6.38
N GLY A 339 33.76 -78.92 7.46
CA GLY A 339 34.78 -79.97 7.41
C GLY A 339 34.24 -81.27 6.84
N GLU A 340 35.14 -82.19 6.49
CA GLU A 340 34.78 -83.49 5.93
C GLU A 340 34.04 -84.38 6.94
N CYS A 341 34.26 -84.18 8.23
CA CYS A 341 33.70 -84.98 9.31
C CYS A 341 33.48 -84.15 10.59
N PHE A 342 32.49 -84.52 11.40
CA PHE A 342 32.36 -84.08 12.80
C PHE A 342 32.77 -85.17 13.78
N THR A 343 32.63 -86.42 13.37
CA THR A 343 32.93 -87.61 14.16
C THR A 343 33.65 -88.65 13.33
N ASP A 344 34.37 -89.56 13.98
CA ASP A 344 35.08 -90.66 13.32
C ASP A 344 34.19 -91.51 12.41
N SER A 345 32.91 -91.67 12.77
CA SER A 345 31.95 -92.46 12.00
C SER A 345 31.63 -91.90 10.60
N GLU A 346 31.95 -90.62 10.35
CA GLU A 346 31.80 -90.02 9.01
C GLU A 346 33.00 -90.35 8.10
N CYS A 347 34.09 -90.88 8.65
CA CYS A 347 35.27 -91.29 7.91
C CYS A 347 35.26 -92.79 7.58
N LEU A 348 36.04 -93.17 6.59
CA LEU A 348 36.33 -94.58 6.32
C LEU A 348 37.03 -95.24 7.52
N ASP A 349 36.88 -96.56 7.71
CA ASP A 349 37.44 -97.30 8.87
C ASP A 349 38.96 -97.12 9.08
N ASN A 350 39.69 -96.84 7.99
CA ASN A 350 41.13 -96.58 7.98
C ASN A 350 41.51 -95.09 8.18
N ARG A 351 40.55 -94.23 8.54
CA ARG A 351 40.72 -92.80 8.77
C ARG A 351 40.01 -92.39 10.06
N ALA A 352 40.51 -91.35 10.69
CA ALA A 352 39.95 -90.74 11.89
C ALA A 352 39.60 -89.29 11.60
N CYS A 353 38.62 -88.76 12.31
CA CYS A 353 38.23 -87.37 12.22
C CYS A 353 39.16 -86.50 13.06
N ILE A 354 40.16 -85.90 12.41
CA ILE A 354 41.20 -85.11 13.07
C ILE A 354 41.16 -83.70 12.48
N ASP A 355 40.91 -82.69 13.32
CA ASP A 355 40.67 -81.30 12.92
C ASP A 355 39.57 -81.18 11.85
N PHE A 356 38.48 -81.93 12.02
CA PHE A 356 37.32 -81.99 11.11
C PHE A 356 37.65 -82.43 9.67
N THR A 357 38.79 -83.10 9.49
CA THR A 357 39.23 -83.67 8.21
C THR A 357 39.48 -85.17 8.40
N CYS A 358 39.10 -86.01 7.45
CA CYS A 358 39.33 -87.45 7.55
C CYS A 358 40.79 -87.78 7.23
N LYS A 359 41.64 -87.81 8.28
CA LYS A 359 43.08 -88.06 8.19
C LYS A 359 43.42 -89.50 8.57
N ASN A 360 44.59 -89.98 8.14
CA ASN A 360 45.11 -91.25 8.61
C ASN A 360 45.56 -91.09 10.08
N PRO A 361 45.07 -91.92 11.03
CA PRO A 361 45.47 -91.83 12.43
C PRO A 361 46.94 -92.20 12.68
N CYS A 362 47.65 -92.76 11.71
CA CYS A 362 49.09 -93.01 11.76
C CYS A 362 49.87 -91.81 11.20
N THR A 363 50.09 -90.75 11.99
CA THR A 363 50.85 -89.55 11.59
C THR A 363 52.34 -89.60 11.95
N GLY A 364 52.80 -90.65 12.62
CA GLY A 364 54.20 -90.98 12.84
C GLY A 364 54.69 -90.77 14.27
N HIS A 365 53.81 -90.33 15.17
CA HIS A 365 54.12 -90.09 16.58
C HIS A 365 53.29 -90.95 17.54
N GLU A 366 52.32 -91.70 17.02
CA GLU A 366 51.37 -92.49 17.82
C GLU A 366 51.95 -93.84 18.26
N CYS A 367 52.97 -94.33 17.56
CA CYS A 367 53.64 -95.59 17.84
C CYS A 367 55.10 -95.37 18.26
N GLY A 368 55.63 -96.31 19.04
CA GLY A 368 57.03 -96.28 19.47
C GLY A 368 58.00 -96.40 18.29
N PRO A 369 59.26 -95.95 18.43
CA PRO A 369 60.27 -96.13 17.41
C PRO A 369 60.39 -97.62 17.02
N SER A 370 60.49 -97.88 15.71
CA SER A 370 60.56 -99.24 15.13
C SER A 370 59.27 -100.09 15.25
N ALA A 371 58.14 -99.52 15.69
CA ALA A 371 56.84 -100.14 15.58
C ALA A 371 56.16 -99.81 14.24
N GLU A 372 55.38 -100.74 13.71
CA GLU A 372 54.56 -100.53 12.52
C GLU A 372 53.18 -100.01 12.92
N CYS A 373 52.73 -98.92 12.30
CA CYS A 373 51.41 -98.35 12.53
C CYS A 373 50.44 -98.76 11.41
N THR A 374 49.30 -99.35 11.78
CA THR A 374 48.20 -99.63 10.86
C THR A 374 46.90 -98.97 11.33
N PRO A 375 46.18 -98.24 10.47
CA PRO A 375 44.93 -97.61 10.86
C PRO A 375 43.78 -98.62 10.84
N ARG A 376 43.08 -98.81 11.97
CA ARG A 376 41.88 -99.65 12.03
C ARG A 376 40.86 -99.11 13.03
N ARG A 377 39.57 -99.13 12.67
CA ARG A 377 38.48 -98.58 13.50
C ARG A 377 38.79 -97.17 14.00
N HIS A 378 39.26 -96.31 13.09
CA HIS A 378 39.57 -94.90 13.37
C HIS A 378 40.73 -94.66 14.36
N ILE A 379 41.49 -95.69 14.76
CA ILE A 379 42.64 -95.54 15.67
C ILE A 379 43.94 -96.05 15.03
N ALA A 380 45.06 -95.51 15.51
CA ALA A 380 46.39 -96.04 15.24
C ALA A 380 46.57 -97.36 15.99
N VAL A 381 46.83 -98.45 15.27
CA VAL A 381 47.15 -99.76 15.85
C VAL A 381 48.63 -100.03 15.62
N CYS A 382 49.40 -99.99 16.71
CA CYS A 382 50.83 -100.23 16.69
C CYS A 382 51.13 -101.72 16.90
N THR A 383 51.98 -102.28 16.05
CA THR A 383 52.44 -103.67 16.15
C THR A 383 53.95 -103.74 15.95
N CYS A 384 54.63 -104.62 16.70
CA CYS A 384 56.04 -104.88 16.45
C CYS A 384 56.20 -105.71 15.16
N PRO A 385 57.00 -105.27 14.18
CA PRO A 385 57.24 -106.03 12.95
C PRO A 385 57.94 -107.36 13.26
N GLN A 386 57.85 -108.32 12.35
CA GLN A 386 58.39 -109.67 12.56
C GLN A 386 59.88 -109.64 12.91
N GLY A 387 60.27 -110.40 13.94
CA GLY A 387 61.64 -110.41 14.46
C GLY A 387 61.92 -109.36 15.54
N THR A 388 60.93 -108.57 15.95
CA THR A 388 61.04 -107.62 17.08
C THR A 388 60.02 -107.92 18.18
N ARG A 389 60.32 -107.57 19.43
CA ARG A 389 59.45 -107.70 20.61
C ARG A 389 59.61 -106.48 21.52
N GLY A 390 58.52 -106.12 22.19
CA GLY A 390 58.47 -104.96 23.06
C GLY A 390 57.04 -104.47 23.19
N ASP A 391 56.87 -103.26 23.70
CA ASP A 391 55.59 -102.56 23.64
C ASP A 391 55.60 -101.63 22.42
N ALA A 392 54.73 -101.93 21.46
CA ALA A 392 54.66 -101.20 20.19
C ALA A 392 54.26 -99.72 20.34
N LEU A 393 53.75 -99.29 21.50
CA LEU A 393 53.50 -97.87 21.81
C LEU A 393 54.77 -97.13 22.26
N TYR A 394 55.76 -97.85 22.78
CA TYR A 394 56.97 -97.24 23.37
C TYR A 394 58.24 -97.54 22.56
N THR A 395 58.51 -98.81 22.24
CA THR A 395 59.62 -99.23 21.37
C THR A 395 59.55 -100.73 21.07
N CYS A 396 59.96 -101.13 19.86
CA CYS A 396 60.14 -102.53 19.48
C CYS A 396 61.64 -102.84 19.32
N ASN A 397 62.15 -103.83 20.05
CA ASN A 397 63.55 -104.23 20.00
C ASN A 397 63.72 -105.58 19.27
N PRO A 398 64.85 -105.84 18.58
CA PRO A 398 65.11 -107.12 17.93
C PRO A 398 65.07 -108.31 18.92
N ILE A 399 64.52 -109.44 18.48
CA ILE A 399 64.51 -110.69 19.26
C ILE A 399 65.88 -111.36 19.13
N GLU A 400 66.70 -111.32 20.18
CA GLU A 400 67.95 -112.10 20.22
C GLU A 400 67.65 -113.60 20.30
N SER A 401 68.20 -114.37 19.37
CA SER A 401 67.92 -115.79 19.17
C SER A 401 68.58 -116.70 20.21
N LYS A 402 68.05 -116.75 21.44
CA LYS A 402 68.24 -117.91 22.33
C LYS A 402 66.95 -118.26 23.09
N SER A 403 66.56 -119.53 22.94
CA SER A 403 65.52 -120.28 23.67
C SER A 403 64.04 -119.91 23.49
N VAL A 404 63.33 -120.90 22.91
CA VAL A 404 61.91 -121.25 23.00
C VAL A 404 61.15 -120.65 24.19
N TYR A 405 60.08 -119.87 23.94
CA TYR A 405 58.71 -120.11 24.43
C TYR A 405 57.72 -119.08 23.85
N ASN A 406 56.60 -119.60 23.33
CA ASN A 406 55.46 -118.89 22.75
C ASN A 406 54.78 -117.92 23.73
N TYR A 407 54.27 -116.78 23.23
CA TYR A 407 52.86 -116.36 23.32
C TYR A 407 52.73 -114.95 22.70
N GLY A 408 52.10 -114.87 21.53
CA GLY A 408 51.65 -113.62 20.94
C GLY A 408 50.44 -113.07 21.69
N ARG A 409 50.47 -111.78 22.06
CA ARG A 409 49.28 -111.03 22.46
C ARG A 409 49.35 -109.63 21.85
N ALA A 410 48.42 -109.36 20.94
CA ALA A 410 48.07 -108.01 20.54
C ALA A 410 47.16 -107.41 21.61
N TYR A 411 47.45 -106.20 22.06
CA TYR A 411 46.59 -105.45 22.99
C TYR A 411 45.95 -104.26 22.27
N ARG A 412 44.73 -103.91 22.70
CA ARG A 412 43.88 -102.89 22.07
C ARG A 412 43.56 -101.79 23.08
N TYR A 413 43.52 -100.56 22.57
CA TYR A 413 42.96 -99.30 23.11
C TYR A 413 43.86 -98.39 23.96
N ARG A 414 43.83 -97.09 23.62
CA ARG A 414 43.30 -96.05 24.52
C ARG A 414 42.58 -94.97 23.72
N TYR A 415 41.37 -94.64 24.16
CA TYR A 415 40.56 -93.51 23.70
C TYR A 415 41.09 -92.22 24.34
N TYR A 416 41.10 -91.13 23.57
CA TYR A 416 40.89 -89.76 24.05
C TYR A 416 39.89 -89.08 23.14
#